data_AF-A0A7E4UZB9-F1
#
_entry.id   AF-A0A7E4UZB9-F1
#
_cell.length_a   1.000
_cell.length_b   1.000
_cell.length_c   1.000
_cell.angle_alpha   90.00
_cell.angle_beta   90.00
_cell.angle_gamma   90.00
#
_symmetry.space_group_name_H-M   'P 1'
#
loop_
_entity.id
_entity.type
_entity.pdbx_description
1 polymer ?
#
loop_
_entity_poly.entity_id
_entity_poly.type
_entity_poly.pdbx_seq_one_letter_code
_entity_poly.pdbx_strand_id
1 'polypeptide(L)'
;MQGRDPETDRSGRYIAVGFSDDPWMGNDTVFECVVDGSSGSDVFVSVNVGRMNKRLIGASEGLLSAKGATVLDGQVICRFEVDLDGIKEVESDSERNHEFDSSSLSNKYLLYASGPLSKSGTKLPHPLDHGSDFFPMVTPEKVDLNTYTVIH
;
A
#
# COMPACT_ATOMS: atom_id res chain seq x y z
N MET A 1 10.33 35.87 -3.52
CA MET A 1 10.44 35.10 -2.26
C MET A 1 9.26 35.49 -1.40
N GLN A 2 8.30 34.59 -1.18
CA GLN A 2 7.17 34.89 -0.32
C GLN A 2 6.76 33.63 0.44
N GLY A 3 6.91 33.71 1.76
CA GLY A 3 6.24 32.94 2.81
C GLY A 3 6.25 31.42 2.69
N ARG A 4 7.27 30.77 3.28
CA ARG A 4 7.10 29.38 3.73
C ARG A 4 6.26 29.45 5.01
N ASP A 5 4.99 29.10 4.92
CA ASP A 5 4.05 29.08 6.05
C ASP A 5 4.49 28.00 7.06
N PRO A 6 4.66 28.27 8.37
CA PRO A 6 5.22 27.32 9.32
C PRO A 6 4.24 26.23 9.79
N GLU A 7 3.03 26.16 9.23
CA GLU A 7 1.93 25.28 9.64
C GLU A 7 1.32 24.46 8.49
N THR A 8 2.12 24.02 7.51
CA THR A 8 1.67 22.96 6.60
C THR A 8 1.53 21.62 7.34
N ASP A 9 0.36 21.45 7.94
CA ASP A 9 -0.45 20.23 7.97
C ASP A 9 0.18 18.99 8.64
N ARG A 10 -0.12 18.81 9.94
CA ARG A 10 0.06 17.57 10.69
C ARG A 10 -0.90 16.45 10.25
N SER A 11 -1.35 16.42 8.99
CA SER A 11 -2.12 15.30 8.46
C SER A 11 -1.14 14.23 7.98
N GLY A 12 -1.17 13.06 8.63
CA GLY A 12 -0.42 11.92 8.12
C GLY A 12 -0.91 11.54 6.72
N ARG A 13 -0.11 10.77 5.99
CA ARG A 13 -0.46 10.30 4.64
C ARG A 13 -0.24 8.81 4.53
N TYR A 14 -0.91 8.21 3.55
CA TYR A 14 -0.61 6.86 3.13
C TYR A 14 -0.43 6.76 1.62
N ILE A 15 0.35 5.77 1.23
CA ILE A 15 0.36 5.20 -0.11
C ILE A 15 0.16 3.69 0.02
N ALA A 16 -0.51 3.08 -0.94
CA ALA A 16 -0.74 1.65 -0.97
C ALA A 16 -0.61 1.12 -2.39
N VAL A 17 -0.04 -0.08 -2.50
CA VAL A 17 0.09 -0.83 -3.75
C VAL A 17 -0.52 -2.22 -3.58
N GLY A 18 -1.29 -2.67 -4.56
CA GLY A 18 -1.93 -3.98 -4.58
C GLY A 18 -1.69 -4.70 -5.89
N PHE A 19 -1.76 -6.03 -5.86
CA PHE A 19 -1.78 -6.88 -7.04
C PHE A 19 -3.11 -7.60 -7.07
N SER A 20 -3.87 -7.42 -8.14
CA SER A 20 -5.26 -7.88 -8.20
C SER A 20 -5.56 -8.72 -9.43
N ASP A 21 -6.52 -9.64 -9.30
CA ASP A 21 -7.07 -10.37 -10.44
C ASP A 21 -8.01 -9.55 -11.32
N ASP A 22 -8.51 -8.42 -10.83
CA ASP A 22 -9.44 -7.55 -11.52
C ASP A 22 -9.05 -6.05 -11.35
N PRO A 23 -9.69 -5.10 -12.06
CA PRO A 23 -9.30 -3.69 -11.99
C PRO A 23 -9.92 -2.92 -10.82
N TRP A 24 -10.51 -3.59 -9.82
CA TRP A 24 -11.28 -2.97 -8.73
C TRP A 24 -10.56 -3.08 -7.38
N MET A 25 -10.52 -1.98 -6.62
CA MET A 25 -9.89 -1.91 -5.29
C MET A 25 -10.86 -2.32 -4.17
N GLY A 26 -11.20 -3.59 -4.08
CA GLY A 26 -12.31 -4.05 -3.24
C GLY A 26 -12.03 -5.30 -2.41
N ASN A 27 -11.22 -6.24 -2.90
CA ASN A 27 -11.00 -7.54 -2.24
C ASN A 27 -9.54 -7.97 -2.33
N ASP A 28 -8.65 -6.99 -2.25
CA ASP A 28 -7.24 -7.19 -2.58
C ASP A 28 -6.37 -7.15 -1.34
N THR A 29 -5.34 -7.99 -1.31
CA THR A 29 -4.23 -7.74 -0.39
C THR A 29 -3.36 -6.60 -0.93
N VAL A 30 -2.88 -5.73 -0.04
CA VAL A 30 -2.14 -4.51 -0.38
C VAL A 30 -0.97 -4.33 0.59
N PHE A 31 0.12 -3.77 0.08
CA PHE A 31 1.18 -3.21 0.91
C PHE A 31 0.93 -1.73 1.07
N GLU A 32 0.88 -1.26 2.30
CA GLU A 32 0.65 0.13 2.60
C GLU A 32 1.74 0.73 3.45
N CYS A 33 2.01 1.99 3.18
CA CYS A 33 2.99 2.78 3.90
C CYS A 33 2.27 3.96 4.49
N VAL A 34 2.44 4.15 5.79
CA VAL A 34 1.80 5.23 6.53
C VAL A 34 2.88 6.11 7.10
N VAL A 35 2.78 7.41 6.88
CA VAL A 35 3.68 8.39 7.48
C VAL A 35 2.85 9.39 8.27
N ASP A 36 3.00 9.34 9.59
CA ASP A 36 2.35 10.24 10.52
C ASP A 36 3.41 10.98 11.34
N GLY A 37 3.30 12.31 11.40
CA GLY A 37 4.19 13.15 12.20
C GLY A 37 4.12 12.88 13.71
N SER A 38 3.10 12.15 14.18
CA SER A 38 2.93 11.78 15.60
C SER A 38 3.22 10.31 15.92
N SER A 39 2.90 9.38 15.02
CA SER A 39 3.06 7.93 15.22
C SER A 39 4.31 7.35 14.55
N GLY A 40 5.03 8.16 13.77
CA GLY A 40 6.15 7.70 12.96
C GLY A 40 5.68 7.12 11.61
N SER A 41 6.59 6.43 10.95
CA SER A 41 6.40 5.88 9.60
C SER A 41 6.58 4.38 9.61
N ASP A 42 5.65 3.63 9.01
CA ASP A 42 5.70 2.17 9.00
C ASP A 42 5.04 1.59 7.73
N VAL A 43 5.30 0.32 7.47
CA VAL A 43 4.81 -0.46 6.33
C VAL A 43 4.05 -1.68 6.83
N PHE A 44 2.88 -1.93 6.24
CA PHE A 44 1.99 -3.02 6.61
C PHE A 44 1.53 -3.80 5.38
N VAL A 45 1.35 -5.10 5.57
CA VAL A 45 0.45 -5.90 4.74
C VAL A 45 -0.98 -5.68 5.24
N SER A 46 -1.91 -5.42 4.34
CA SER A 46 -3.32 -5.20 4.66
C SER A 46 -4.21 -5.88 3.63
N VAL A 47 -5.48 -6.05 3.96
CA VAL A 47 -6.51 -6.55 3.05
C VAL A 47 -7.64 -5.55 2.93
N ASN A 48 -8.07 -5.31 1.70
CA ASN A 48 -9.30 -4.59 1.39
C ASN A 48 -10.48 -5.56 1.42
N VAL A 49 -11.59 -5.15 2.03
CA VAL A 49 -12.86 -5.85 1.98
C VAL A 49 -13.96 -4.82 1.76
N GLY A 50 -14.48 -4.77 0.54
CA GLY A 50 -15.35 -3.69 0.08
C GLY A 50 -14.66 -2.32 0.20
N ARG A 51 -15.17 -1.47 1.10
CA ARG A 51 -14.63 -0.11 1.34
C ARG A 51 -13.77 -0.02 2.60
N MET A 52 -13.48 -1.15 3.23
CA MET A 52 -12.68 -1.22 4.45
C MET A 52 -11.30 -1.73 4.13
N ASN A 53 -10.32 -1.29 4.91
CA ASN A 53 -8.98 -1.85 4.89
C ASN A 53 -8.61 -2.31 6.31
N LYS A 54 -8.07 -3.53 6.42
CA LYS A 54 -7.62 -4.13 7.68
C LYS A 54 -6.15 -4.51 7.56
N ARG A 55 -5.33 -4.04 8.52
CA ARG A 55 -3.93 -4.48 8.65
C ARG A 55 -3.86 -5.93 9.10
N LEU A 56 -2.96 -6.68 8.48
CA LEU A 56 -2.61 -8.06 8.82
C LEU A 56 -1.30 -8.02 9.59
N ILE A 57 -1.37 -7.92 10.92
CA ILE A 57 -0.18 -7.66 11.76
C ILE A 57 0.82 -8.82 11.66
N GLY A 58 0.36 -10.07 11.77
CA GLY A 58 1.24 -11.24 11.63
C GLY A 58 1.94 -11.29 10.27
N ALA A 59 1.23 -10.99 9.18
CA ALA A 59 1.82 -10.89 7.84
C ALA A 59 2.83 -9.74 7.73
N SER A 60 2.53 -8.60 8.37
CA SER A 60 3.42 -7.42 8.37
C SER A 60 4.72 -7.63 9.16
N GLU A 61 4.73 -8.56 10.10
CA GLU A 61 5.89 -8.94 10.90
C GLU A 61 6.65 -10.12 10.28
N GLY A 62 5.93 -11.08 9.71
CA GLY A 62 6.51 -12.31 9.16
C GLY A 62 7.04 -12.18 7.74
N LEU A 63 6.47 -11.29 6.91
CA LEU A 63 6.77 -11.23 5.48
C LEU A 63 7.59 -10.02 5.06
N LEU A 64 7.55 -8.93 5.84
CA LEU A 64 8.19 -7.68 5.46
C LEU A 64 9.58 -7.55 6.11
N SER A 65 10.60 -7.36 5.29
CA SER A 65 11.96 -6.98 5.70
C SER A 65 12.35 -5.61 5.14
N ALA A 66 13.46 -5.05 5.64
CA ALA A 66 14.01 -3.76 5.19
C ALA A 66 12.97 -2.62 5.09
N LYS A 67 11.96 -2.65 5.97
CA LYS A 67 10.79 -1.77 5.85
C LYS A 67 11.00 -0.40 6.47
N GLY A 68 10.51 0.63 5.78
CA GLY A 68 10.49 2.00 6.25
C GLY A 68 9.79 2.93 5.28
N ALA A 69 9.16 3.96 5.81
CA ALA A 69 8.61 5.05 5.01
C ALA A 69 9.20 6.38 5.49
N THR A 70 9.27 7.38 4.63
CA THR A 70 9.75 8.71 5.00
C THR A 70 9.15 9.76 4.08
N VAL A 71 9.26 11.03 4.46
CA VAL A 71 8.95 12.16 3.58
C VAL A 71 10.26 12.84 3.21
N LEU A 72 10.60 12.82 1.92
CA LEU A 72 11.76 13.50 1.36
C LEU A 72 11.27 14.48 0.28
N ASP A 73 11.59 15.77 0.44
CA ASP A 73 11.21 16.84 -0.49
C ASP A 73 9.70 16.85 -0.83
N GLY A 74 8.86 16.58 0.17
CA GLY A 74 7.41 16.53 0.02
C GLY A 74 6.87 15.24 -0.60
N GLN A 75 7.72 14.27 -0.91
CA GLN A 75 7.34 12.96 -1.46
C GLN A 75 7.40 11.88 -0.39
N VAL A 76 6.33 11.07 -0.29
CA VAL A 76 6.36 9.86 0.53
C VAL A 76 7.19 8.82 -0.20
N ILE A 77 8.32 8.43 0.39
CA ILE A 77 9.15 7.33 -0.09
C ILE A 77 8.92 6.15 0.82
N CYS A 78 8.50 5.02 0.25
CA CYS A 78 8.36 3.78 0.96
C CYS A 78 9.30 2.72 0.40
N ARG A 79 9.96 1.99 1.29
CA ARG A 79 10.85 0.88 0.97
C ARG A 79 10.50 -0.29 1.87
N PHE A 80 10.44 -1.46 1.27
CA PHE A 80 10.29 -2.74 1.96
C PHE A 80 10.67 -3.85 0.98
N GLU A 81 11.04 -4.97 1.55
CA GLU A 81 11.18 -6.24 0.86
C GLU A 81 10.06 -7.16 1.36
N VAL A 82 9.59 -8.07 0.51
CA VAL A 82 8.54 -9.02 0.86
C VAL A 82 8.99 -10.44 0.53
N ASP A 83 8.84 -11.34 1.50
CA ASP A 83 8.93 -12.79 1.29
C ASP A 83 7.61 -13.31 0.72
N LEU A 84 7.60 -13.60 -0.58
CA LEU A 84 6.42 -14.09 -1.30
C LEU A 84 6.21 -15.60 -1.12
N ASP A 85 7.25 -16.36 -0.78
CA ASP A 85 7.14 -17.79 -0.57
C ASP A 85 6.57 -18.08 0.84
N GLY A 86 6.91 -17.23 1.82
CA GLY A 86 6.38 -17.28 3.18
C GLY A 86 4.90 -16.91 3.32
N ILE A 87 4.26 -16.34 2.29
CA ILE A 87 2.83 -15.93 2.33
C ILE A 87 1.88 -17.10 2.63
N LYS A 88 2.26 -18.31 2.21
CA LYS A 88 1.48 -19.54 2.44
C LYS A 88 1.48 -19.97 3.90
N GLU A 89 2.47 -19.55 4.67
CA GLU A 89 2.68 -19.97 6.06
C GLU A 89 2.02 -19.02 7.07
N VAL A 90 1.54 -17.85 6.63
CA VAL A 90 0.79 -16.92 7.48
C VAL A 90 -0.68 -17.39 7.56
N GLU A 91 -0.90 -18.46 8.33
CA GLU A 91 -2.16 -19.20 8.38
C GLU A 91 -3.33 -18.46 9.08
N SER A 92 -3.10 -17.34 9.78
CA SER A 92 -4.20 -16.65 10.49
C SER A 92 -5.18 -15.90 9.59
N ASP A 93 -4.86 -15.72 8.31
CA ASP A 93 -5.67 -15.01 7.32
C ASP A 93 -5.70 -15.74 5.96
N SER A 94 -5.57 -17.07 5.96
CA SER A 94 -5.42 -17.92 4.77
C SER A 94 -6.52 -17.74 3.71
N GLU A 95 -7.76 -17.42 4.09
CA GLU A 95 -8.86 -17.11 3.16
C GLU A 95 -8.76 -15.72 2.48
N ARG A 96 -7.83 -14.86 2.91
CA ARG A 96 -7.67 -13.47 2.44
C ARG A 96 -6.32 -13.16 1.80
N ASN A 97 -5.39 -14.11 1.86
CA ASN A 97 -4.03 -13.97 1.31
C ASN A 97 -3.86 -14.64 -0.08
N HIS A 98 -4.94 -15.09 -0.73
CA HIS A 98 -4.89 -15.89 -1.96
C HIS A 98 -4.24 -15.19 -3.17
N GLU A 99 -4.04 -13.88 -3.14
CA GLU A 99 -3.54 -13.14 -4.30
C GLU A 99 -2.02 -13.11 -4.45
N PHE A 100 -1.26 -13.44 -3.40
CA PHE A 100 0.18 -13.17 -3.33
C PHE A 100 1.06 -14.44 -3.27
N ASP A 101 0.67 -15.52 -3.92
CA ASP A 101 1.62 -16.60 -4.22
C ASP A 101 2.68 -16.08 -5.21
N SER A 102 3.96 -16.45 -5.06
CA SER A 102 5.01 -16.14 -6.05
C SER A 102 4.67 -16.67 -7.46
N SER A 103 3.89 -17.75 -7.53
CA SER A 103 3.30 -18.25 -8.80
C SER A 103 2.11 -17.42 -9.33
N SER A 104 1.55 -16.52 -8.50
CA SER A 104 0.38 -15.69 -8.76
C SER A 104 0.75 -14.26 -9.23
N LEU A 105 2.01 -13.83 -9.15
CA LEU A 105 2.38 -12.46 -9.57
C LEU A 105 2.45 -12.25 -11.10
N SER A 106 2.29 -13.31 -11.89
CA SER A 106 2.04 -13.19 -13.32
C SER A 106 0.58 -12.83 -13.58
N ASN A 107 0.32 -11.93 -14.52
CA ASN A 107 -1.03 -11.61 -15.00
C ASN A 107 -1.93 -10.97 -13.92
N LYS A 108 -1.44 -9.89 -13.29
CA LYS A 108 -2.15 -9.11 -12.27
C LYS A 108 -2.33 -7.65 -12.69
N TYR A 109 -3.41 -7.01 -12.25
CA TYR A 109 -3.51 -5.56 -12.26
C TYR A 109 -2.65 -4.98 -11.14
N LEU A 110 -1.93 -3.91 -11.44
CA LEU A 110 -1.28 -3.10 -10.42
C LEU A 110 -2.27 -2.04 -9.96
N LEU A 111 -2.57 -2.04 -8.67
CA LEU A 111 -3.44 -1.09 -8.01
C LEU A 111 -2.58 -0.11 -7.20
N TYR A 112 -2.83 1.18 -7.31
CA TYR A 112 -2.18 2.22 -6.51
C TYR A 112 -3.21 3.18 -5.92
N ALA A 113 -3.14 3.39 -4.62
CA ALA A 113 -3.97 4.37 -3.93
C ALA A 113 -3.10 5.24 -3.01
N SER A 114 -3.49 6.50 -2.86
CA SER A 114 -2.90 7.40 -1.87
C SER A 114 -3.99 8.22 -1.20
N GLY A 115 -3.68 8.77 -0.03
CA GLY A 115 -4.66 9.58 0.67
C GLY A 115 -4.17 10.12 2.01
N PRO A 116 -4.99 10.98 2.64
CA PRO A 116 -4.72 11.50 3.96
C PRO A 116 -5.08 10.49 5.06
N LEU A 117 -4.45 10.66 6.20
CA LEU A 117 -4.91 10.12 7.49
C LEU A 117 -5.78 11.16 8.20
N SER A 118 -6.72 10.68 9.00
CA SER A 118 -7.42 11.49 9.98
C SER A 118 -6.45 12.01 11.06
N LYS A 119 -6.92 12.96 11.87
CA LYS A 119 -6.17 13.44 13.05
C LYS A 119 -5.84 12.34 14.07
N SER A 120 -6.55 11.21 14.03
CA SER A 120 -6.28 10.03 14.88
C SER A 120 -5.36 9.01 14.22
N GLY A 121 -4.73 9.34 13.09
CA GLY A 121 -3.86 8.44 12.34
C GLY A 121 -4.61 7.36 11.55
N THR A 122 -5.93 7.47 11.42
CA THR A 122 -6.76 6.49 10.70
C THR A 122 -6.80 6.83 9.23
N LYS A 123 -6.53 5.86 8.34
CA LYS A 123 -6.64 6.09 6.89
C LYS A 123 -8.06 6.46 6.50
N LEU A 124 -8.17 7.48 5.66
CA LEU A 124 -9.42 7.84 5.01
C LEU A 124 -9.48 7.12 3.65
N PRO A 125 -10.66 6.66 3.21
CA PRO A 125 -10.79 6.07 1.87
C PRO A 125 -10.38 7.08 0.79
N HIS A 126 -9.72 6.59 -0.26
CA HIS A 126 -9.46 7.41 -1.44
C HIS A 126 -10.79 7.86 -2.10
N PRO A 127 -10.82 9.03 -2.75
CA PRO A 127 -12.00 9.51 -3.47
C PRO A 127 -12.25 8.70 -4.75
N LEU A 128 -13.49 8.79 -5.25
CA LEU A 128 -13.92 8.25 -6.56
C LEU A 128 -14.10 9.34 -7.62
N ASP A 129 -13.77 10.58 -7.27
CA ASP A 129 -13.81 11.71 -8.18
C ASP A 129 -12.50 11.76 -9.01
N HIS A 130 -12.63 11.64 -10.33
CA HIS A 130 -11.52 11.68 -11.27
C HIS A 130 -10.74 13.00 -11.25
N GLY A 131 -11.31 14.07 -10.70
CA GLY A 131 -10.62 15.36 -10.53
C GLY A 131 -9.72 15.46 -9.29
N SER A 132 -9.68 14.43 -8.42
CA SER A 132 -8.92 14.47 -7.18
C SER A 132 -7.47 14.03 -7.35
N ASP A 133 -6.56 14.72 -6.66
CA ASP A 133 -5.14 14.32 -6.52
C ASP A 133 -4.96 12.94 -5.85
N PHE A 134 -5.97 12.45 -5.13
CA PHE A 134 -5.98 11.14 -4.49
C PHE A 134 -6.80 10.11 -5.27
N PHE A 135 -7.19 10.39 -6.52
CA PHE A 135 -7.86 9.41 -7.34
C PHE A 135 -6.95 8.18 -7.55
N PRO A 136 -7.47 6.95 -7.33
CA PRO A 136 -6.67 5.74 -7.45
C PRO A 136 -6.22 5.50 -8.89
N MET A 137 -5.11 4.79 -9.04
CA MET A 137 -4.60 4.37 -10.33
C MET A 137 -4.63 2.85 -10.43
N VAL A 138 -4.97 2.36 -11.62
CA VAL A 138 -4.92 0.94 -11.99
C VAL A 138 -4.26 0.81 -13.34
N THR A 139 -3.46 -0.24 -13.56
CA THR A 139 -2.95 -0.51 -14.91
C THR A 139 -4.11 -0.78 -15.87
N PRO A 140 -4.01 -0.33 -17.13
CA PRO A 140 -5.08 -0.57 -18.11
C PRO A 140 -5.21 -2.05 -18.48
N GLU A 141 -4.13 -2.82 -18.31
CA GLU A 141 -4.05 -4.25 -18.58
C GLU A 141 -3.29 -4.96 -17.46
N LYS A 142 -3.39 -6.28 -17.44
CA LYS A 142 -2.62 -7.13 -16.52
C LYS A 142 -1.14 -7.12 -16.91
N VAL A 143 -0.27 -7.07 -15.92
CA VAL A 143 1.18 -7.12 -16.07
C VAL A 143 1.73 -8.44 -15.55
N ASP A 144 2.89 -8.84 -16.07
CA ASP A 144 3.63 -9.99 -15.55
C ASP A 144 4.81 -9.51 -14.72
N LEU A 145 4.67 -9.59 -13.39
CA LEU A 145 5.70 -9.11 -12.47
C LEU A 145 6.88 -10.08 -12.33
N ASN A 146 6.74 -11.34 -12.79
CA ASN A 146 7.83 -12.31 -12.79
C ASN A 146 8.89 -12.00 -13.86
N THR A 147 8.56 -11.14 -14.84
CA THR A 147 9.48 -10.75 -15.92
C THR A 147 10.39 -9.58 -15.57
N TYR A 148 10.14 -8.88 -14.46
CA TYR A 148 10.96 -7.75 -14.02
C TYR A 148 12.02 -8.23 -13.02
N THR A 149 13.16 -8.70 -13.53
CA THR A 149 14.35 -8.95 -12.72
C THR A 149 14.90 -7.59 -12.24
N VAL A 150 15.04 -7.42 -10.92
CA VAL A 150 15.72 -6.25 -10.34
C VAL A 150 17.17 -6.25 -10.84
N ILE A 151 17.52 -5.25 -11.65
CA ILE A 151 18.90 -5.01 -12.05
C ILE A 151 19.62 -4.43 -10.84
N HIS A 152 20.59 -5.18 -10.30
CA HIS A 152 21.47 -4.73 -9.22
C HIS A 152 22.47 -3.67 -9.67
#